data_AF-A0A1Y3BL64-F1
#
_entry.id   AF-A0A1Y3BL64-F1
#
_cell.length_a   1.000
_cell.length_b   1.000
_cell.length_c   1.000
_cell.angle_alpha   90.00
_cell.angle_beta   90.00
_cell.angle_gamma   90.00
#
_symmetry.space_group_name_H-M   'P 1'
#
loop_
_entity.id
_entity.type
_entity.pdbx_description
1 polymer ?
#
loop_
_entity_poly.entity_id
_entity_poly.type
_entity_poly.pdbx_seq_one_letter_code
_entity_poly.pdbx_strand_id
1 'polypeptide(L)'
;MQKTNHSICHYGEESKATFDQSSNGHQTLFIDGGAKKRHMYIHRVYLKDLKPDTRYIYHCGCENGWSDMFFFKTFPMGNDWQPRFVIYGDLGNDNAQTMAMLQEEIQTGRHDLVTHVGDFAYDMHTDNALVGDEFMRQIQPIAAYVPYQVMAGNHERAYNYSNYNHRFTMHSQGNKEMNNHFWSYNIGPVHLVAINTDFWEHIDFGTHMVHNQFQWLEEDLKRANEPENRKKQPWIITM
;
A
#
# COMPACT_ATOMS: atom_id res chain seq x y z
N MET A 1 -8.07 -18.92 -13.24
CA MET A 1 -7.13 -18.09 -14.02
C MET A 1 -5.93 -18.93 -14.41
N GLN A 2 -5.43 -18.78 -15.64
CA GLN A 2 -4.18 -19.42 -16.07
C GLN A 2 -2.99 -18.68 -15.45
N LYS A 3 -1.87 -19.39 -15.27
CA LYS A 3 -0.61 -18.79 -14.87
C LYS A 3 -0.22 -17.74 -15.91
N THR A 4 -0.13 -16.49 -15.49
CA THR A 4 0.50 -15.40 -16.23
C THR A 4 2.01 -15.61 -16.23
N ASN A 5 2.69 -15.42 -17.35
CA ASN A 5 4.15 -15.65 -17.42
C ASN A 5 4.96 -14.40 -17.10
N HIS A 6 4.36 -13.22 -17.24
CA HIS A 6 5.05 -11.94 -17.13
C HIS A 6 4.24 -10.95 -16.28
N SER A 7 4.96 -10.05 -15.62
CA SER A 7 4.40 -8.92 -14.88
C SER A 7 5.11 -7.68 -15.39
N ILE A 8 4.53 -6.96 -16.33
CA ILE A 8 5.19 -5.83 -17.00
C ILE A 8 4.41 -4.55 -16.67
N CYS A 9 5.13 -3.47 -16.38
CA CYS A 9 4.57 -2.13 -16.36
C CYS A 9 5.29 -1.28 -17.39
N HIS A 10 4.53 -0.67 -18.31
CA HIS A 10 5.03 0.38 -19.16
C HIS A 10 4.64 1.73 -18.57
N TYR A 11 5.55 2.68 -18.59
CA TYR A 11 5.36 3.99 -17.98
C TYR A 11 6.16 5.06 -18.70
N GLY A 12 5.79 6.32 -18.48
CA GLY A 12 6.50 7.47 -19.04
C GLY A 12 5.97 8.78 -18.45
N GLU A 13 6.75 9.85 -18.61
CA GLU A 13 6.35 11.19 -18.17
C GLU A 13 5.08 11.61 -18.94
N GLU A 14 4.02 12.01 -18.23
CA GLU A 14 2.74 12.39 -18.83
C GLU A 14 2.89 13.51 -19.88
N SER A 15 3.84 14.43 -19.64
CA SER A 15 4.18 15.53 -20.56
C SER A 15 4.68 15.08 -21.93
N LYS A 16 5.20 13.85 -22.05
CA LYS A 16 5.65 13.27 -23.32
C LYS A 16 4.55 12.50 -24.04
N ALA A 17 3.47 12.15 -23.33
CA ALA A 17 2.36 11.32 -23.84
C ALA A 17 2.79 9.98 -24.47
N THR A 18 3.90 9.39 -24.00
CA THR A 18 4.45 8.13 -24.50
C THR A 18 4.91 7.24 -23.36
N PHE A 19 4.77 5.92 -23.52
CA PHE A 19 5.44 4.94 -22.66
C PHE A 19 6.86 4.69 -23.16
N ASP A 20 7.81 5.50 -22.68
CA ASP A 20 9.23 5.41 -23.07
C ASP A 20 10.05 4.46 -22.18
N GLN A 21 9.45 3.96 -21.10
CA GLN A 21 10.08 3.08 -20.12
C GLN A 21 9.25 1.83 -19.84
N SER A 22 9.94 0.76 -19.42
CA SER A 22 9.31 -0.47 -18.97
C SER A 22 10.03 -1.03 -17.75
N SER A 23 9.29 -1.74 -16.90
CA SER A 23 9.83 -2.47 -15.77
C SER A 23 9.22 -3.85 -15.69
N ASN A 24 10.07 -4.84 -15.44
CA ASN A 24 9.67 -6.21 -15.17
C ASN A 24 9.50 -6.40 -13.67
N GLY A 25 8.37 -6.98 -13.30
CA GLY A 25 8.05 -7.40 -11.94
C GLY A 25 8.12 -8.91 -11.78
N HIS A 26 7.48 -9.36 -10.71
CA HIS A 26 7.32 -10.78 -10.41
C HIS A 26 5.88 -11.06 -10.04
N GLN A 27 5.53 -12.35 -10.03
CA GLN A 27 4.24 -12.82 -9.58
C GLN A 27 4.39 -13.82 -8.42
N THR A 28 3.38 -13.86 -7.57
CA THR A 28 3.23 -14.82 -6.49
C THR A 28 1.89 -15.53 -6.63
N LEU A 29 1.88 -16.86 -6.56
CA LEU A 29 0.63 -17.62 -6.45
C LEU A 29 0.11 -17.49 -5.02
N PHE A 30 -1.08 -16.92 -4.88
CA PHE A 30 -1.83 -16.88 -3.64
C PHE A 30 -2.94 -17.94 -3.70
N ILE A 31 -2.94 -18.86 -2.73
CA ILE A 31 -4.00 -19.86 -2.54
C ILE A 31 -4.78 -19.46 -1.29
N ASP A 32 -6.04 -19.08 -1.46
CA ASP A 32 -6.90 -18.67 -0.35
C ASP A 32 -7.16 -19.82 0.65
N GLY A 33 -7.38 -19.47 1.92
CA GLY A 33 -7.64 -20.44 2.98
C GLY A 33 -9.03 -21.09 2.92
N GLY A 34 -9.98 -20.53 2.17
CA GLY A 34 -11.36 -20.99 2.06
C GLY A 34 -11.52 -22.38 1.43
N ALA A 35 -12.74 -22.93 1.49
CA ALA A 35 -13.05 -24.30 1.08
C ALA A 35 -12.69 -24.59 -0.38
N LYS A 36 -12.85 -23.60 -1.28
CA LYS A 36 -12.51 -23.74 -2.71
C LYS A 36 -11.01 -23.63 -3.00
N LYS A 37 -10.18 -23.24 -2.02
CA LYS A 37 -8.74 -22.99 -2.19
C LYS A 37 -8.45 -22.19 -3.46
N ARG A 38 -9.07 -21.01 -3.61
CA ARG A 38 -9.01 -20.25 -4.87
C ARG A 38 -7.57 -19.85 -5.20
N HIS A 39 -7.13 -20.12 -6.43
CA HIS A 39 -5.82 -19.74 -6.93
C HIS A 39 -5.88 -18.34 -7.57
N MET A 40 -5.06 -17.43 -7.08
CA MET A 40 -4.92 -16.06 -7.56
C MET A 40 -3.45 -15.76 -7.83
N TYR A 41 -3.15 -15.06 -8.92
CA TYR A 41 -1.79 -14.61 -9.21
C TYR A 41 -1.69 -13.13 -8.89
N ILE A 42 -0.82 -12.78 -7.95
CA ILE A 42 -0.58 -11.39 -7.56
C ILE A 42 0.71 -10.89 -8.19
N HIS A 43 0.64 -9.72 -8.80
CA HIS A 43 1.73 -9.11 -9.56
C HIS A 43 2.30 -7.91 -8.82
N ARG A 44 3.63 -7.81 -8.77
CA ARG A 44 4.34 -6.69 -8.16
C ARG A 44 5.42 -6.19 -9.11
N VAL A 45 5.32 -4.91 -9.48
CA VAL A 45 6.29 -4.23 -10.35
C VAL A 45 6.79 -2.98 -9.62
N TYR A 46 8.12 -2.83 -9.53
CA TYR A 46 8.75 -1.65 -8.94
C TYR A 46 9.24 -0.73 -10.03
N LEU A 47 8.74 0.50 -10.04
CA LEU A 47 9.24 1.56 -10.91
C LEU A 47 10.36 2.30 -10.17
N LYS A 48 11.54 2.38 -10.79
CA LYS A 48 12.74 2.96 -10.17
C LYS A 48 13.19 4.20 -10.95
N ASP A 49 14.06 4.99 -10.31
CA ASP A 49 14.74 6.13 -10.93
C ASP A 49 13.78 7.17 -11.54
N LEU A 50 12.60 7.32 -10.94
CA LEU A 50 11.60 8.29 -11.34
C LEU A 50 12.06 9.70 -10.96
N LYS A 51 11.75 10.67 -11.83
CA LYS A 51 11.97 12.08 -11.53
C LYS A 51 11.05 12.52 -10.38
N PRO A 52 11.56 13.27 -9.39
CA PRO A 52 10.71 13.87 -8.35
C PRO A 52 9.70 14.86 -8.94
N ASP A 53 8.62 15.13 -8.21
CA ASP A 53 7.56 16.09 -8.56
C ASP A 53 7.01 15.96 -9.99
N THR A 54 6.95 14.73 -10.51
CA THR A 54 6.65 14.47 -11.93
C THR A 54 5.44 13.55 -12.05
N ARG A 55 4.53 13.89 -12.97
CA ARG A 55 3.39 13.03 -13.33
C ARG A 55 3.83 11.99 -14.34
N TYR A 56 3.50 10.73 -14.04
CA TYR A 56 3.76 9.58 -14.89
C TYR A 56 2.44 8.93 -15.29
N ILE A 57 2.29 8.60 -16.57
CA ILE A 57 1.26 7.67 -17.04
C ILE A 57 1.81 6.25 -17.01
N TYR A 58 0.98 5.27 -16.73
CA TYR A 58 1.37 3.87 -16.73
C TYR A 58 0.22 2.93 -17.08
N HIS A 59 0.56 1.72 -17.50
CA HIS A 59 -0.34 0.58 -17.57
C HIS A 59 0.43 -0.71 -17.31
N CYS A 60 -0.25 -1.69 -16.71
CA CYS A 60 0.35 -2.95 -16.27
C CYS A 60 -0.31 -4.13 -16.96
N GLY A 61 0.47 -5.16 -17.27
CA GLY A 61 -0.06 -6.34 -17.94
C GLY A 61 0.99 -7.27 -18.52
N CYS A 62 0.55 -8.04 -19.51
CA CYS A 62 1.36 -8.89 -20.36
C CYS A 62 0.60 -9.21 -21.66
N GLU A 63 1.11 -10.15 -22.46
CA GLU A 63 0.47 -10.60 -23.70
C GLU A 63 -0.98 -11.08 -23.51
N ASN A 64 -1.34 -11.53 -22.30
CA ASN A 64 -2.69 -12.00 -21.97
C ASN A 64 -3.70 -10.87 -21.71
N GLY A 65 -3.23 -9.63 -21.62
CA GLY A 65 -4.07 -8.47 -21.34
C GLY A 65 -3.33 -7.35 -20.63
N TRP A 66 -3.76 -6.12 -20.91
CA TRP A 66 -3.26 -4.90 -20.29
C TRP A 66 -4.38 -4.22 -19.51
N SER A 67 -4.02 -3.56 -18.41
CA SER A 67 -4.93 -2.67 -17.70
C SER A 67 -5.30 -1.46 -18.57
N ASP A 68 -6.33 -0.73 -18.13
CA ASP A 68 -6.50 0.66 -18.52
C ASP A 68 -5.24 1.48 -18.19
N MET A 69 -5.16 2.66 -18.81
CA MET A 69 -4.11 3.64 -18.52
C MET A 69 -4.46 4.41 -17.25
N PHE A 70 -3.50 4.49 -16.34
CA PHE A 70 -3.57 5.25 -15.10
C PHE A 70 -2.43 6.28 -15.06
N PHE A 71 -2.42 7.13 -14.03
CA PHE A 71 -1.31 8.04 -13.78
C PHE A 71 -1.03 8.15 -12.28
N PHE A 72 0.16 8.57 -11.89
CA PHE A 72 0.48 8.97 -10.53
C PHE A 72 1.46 10.14 -10.55
N LYS A 73 1.64 10.81 -9.41
CA LYS A 73 2.63 11.87 -9.24
C LYS A 73 3.67 11.45 -8.20
N THR A 74 4.95 11.56 -8.53
CA THR A 74 6.05 11.34 -7.58
C THR A 74 6.15 12.51 -6.59
N PHE A 75 6.65 12.22 -5.38
CA PHE A 75 6.84 13.25 -4.36
C PHE A 75 7.88 14.29 -4.79
N PRO A 76 7.73 15.55 -4.35
CA PRO A 76 8.80 16.54 -4.42
C PRO A 76 10.06 16.07 -3.72
N MET A 77 11.21 16.54 -4.21
CA MET A 77 12.50 16.26 -3.57
C MET A 77 12.68 17.15 -2.33
N GLY A 78 13.29 16.58 -1.30
CA GLY A 78 13.61 17.29 -0.06
C GLY A 78 12.45 17.32 0.93
N ASN A 79 12.61 18.15 1.96
CA ASN A 79 11.73 18.16 3.13
C ASN A 79 10.88 19.44 3.24
N ASP A 80 11.16 20.45 2.42
CA ASP A 80 10.54 21.78 2.48
C ASP A 80 9.33 21.86 1.53
N TRP A 81 8.34 21.02 1.81
CA TRP A 81 7.04 21.03 1.14
C TRP A 81 5.96 20.56 2.13
N GLN A 82 4.69 20.71 1.76
CA GLN A 82 3.55 20.39 2.62
C GLN A 82 2.79 19.18 2.05
N PRO A 83 3.08 17.96 2.52
CA PRO A 83 2.32 16.78 2.12
C PRO A 83 0.85 16.88 2.56
N ARG A 84 -0.06 16.45 1.68
CA ARG A 84 -1.49 16.38 1.95
C ARG A 84 -1.94 14.94 2.00
N PHE A 85 -2.33 14.51 3.20
CA PHE A 85 -2.72 13.15 3.51
C PHE A 85 -4.24 13.01 3.55
N VAL A 86 -4.73 11.86 3.10
CA VAL A 86 -6.06 11.37 3.45
C VAL A 86 -5.88 10.18 4.38
N ILE A 87 -6.51 10.21 5.55
CA ILE A 87 -6.43 9.13 6.55
C ILE A 87 -7.86 8.72 6.89
N TYR A 88 -8.17 7.43 6.75
CA TYR A 88 -9.47 6.85 7.11
C TYR A 88 -9.32 5.36 7.43
N GLY A 89 -10.31 4.77 8.09
CA GLY A 89 -10.39 3.34 8.40
C GLY A 89 -11.81 2.82 8.22
N ASP A 90 -12.01 1.54 8.48
CA ASP A 90 -13.36 0.97 8.70
C ASP A 90 -14.30 1.15 7.49
N LEU A 91 -13.79 0.86 6.29
CA LEU A 91 -14.52 1.20 5.07
C LEU A 91 -15.68 0.22 4.78
N GLY A 92 -15.37 -1.07 4.72
CA GLY A 92 -16.28 -2.12 4.28
C GLY A 92 -16.71 -2.08 2.81
N ASN A 93 -17.28 -3.17 2.33
CA ASN A 93 -17.90 -3.21 0.99
C ASN A 93 -19.30 -2.55 0.98
N ASP A 94 -20.12 -2.80 2.01
CA ASP A 94 -21.56 -2.47 2.00
C ASP A 94 -21.88 -1.01 2.40
N ASN A 95 -21.01 -0.33 3.15
CA ASN A 95 -21.25 1.00 3.73
C ASN A 95 -20.27 2.06 3.24
N ALA A 96 -19.82 1.94 2.00
CA ALA A 96 -18.83 2.82 1.39
C ALA A 96 -19.35 4.21 1.00
N GLN A 97 -20.18 4.85 1.83
CA GLN A 97 -20.61 6.25 1.62
C GLN A 97 -19.41 7.19 1.50
N THR A 98 -18.34 6.88 2.22
CA THR A 98 -17.06 7.60 2.19
C THR A 98 -16.35 7.47 0.84
N MET A 99 -16.58 6.41 0.04
CA MET A 99 -15.84 6.19 -1.21
C MET A 99 -16.10 7.23 -2.27
N ALA A 100 -17.35 7.68 -2.43
CA ALA A 100 -17.67 8.70 -3.42
C ALA A 100 -16.93 10.02 -3.10
N MET A 101 -16.95 10.42 -1.83
CA MET A 101 -16.25 11.61 -1.34
C MET A 101 -14.73 11.46 -1.46
N LEU A 102 -14.17 10.30 -1.09
CA LEU A 102 -12.74 10.02 -1.23
C LEU A 102 -12.31 10.07 -2.70
N GLN A 103 -13.09 9.46 -3.59
CA GLN A 103 -12.81 9.49 -5.02
C GLN A 103 -12.82 10.92 -5.55
N GLU A 104 -13.82 11.73 -5.21
CA GLU A 104 -13.90 13.14 -5.61
C GLU A 104 -12.69 13.94 -5.10
N GLU A 105 -12.34 13.80 -3.83
CA GLU A 105 -11.19 14.51 -3.23
C GLU A 105 -9.85 14.10 -3.84
N ILE A 106 -9.66 12.82 -4.13
CA ILE A 106 -8.44 12.31 -4.77
C ILE A 106 -8.34 12.79 -6.22
N GLN A 107 -9.46 12.83 -6.95
CA GLN A 107 -9.52 13.33 -8.31
C GLN A 107 -9.20 14.82 -8.44
N THR A 108 -9.28 15.61 -7.36
CA THR A 108 -8.79 17.00 -7.38
C THR A 108 -7.28 17.10 -7.63
N GLY A 109 -6.52 16.00 -7.49
CA GLY A 109 -5.06 15.98 -7.66
C GLY A 109 -4.33 16.73 -6.54
N ARG A 110 -5.01 16.97 -5.42
CA ARG A 110 -4.50 17.73 -4.26
C ARG A 110 -4.02 16.85 -3.11
N HIS A 111 -3.96 15.54 -3.26
CA HIS A 111 -3.54 14.64 -2.20
C HIS A 111 -2.34 13.83 -2.66
N ASP A 112 -1.35 13.70 -1.78
CA ASP A 112 -0.08 13.07 -2.11
C ASP A 112 -0.06 11.61 -1.65
N LEU A 113 -0.83 11.27 -0.62
CA LEU A 113 -0.88 9.94 -0.03
C LEU A 113 -2.25 9.67 0.59
N VAL A 114 -2.69 8.42 0.46
CA VAL A 114 -3.79 7.85 1.22
C VAL A 114 -3.26 6.81 2.21
N THR A 115 -3.69 6.90 3.47
CA THR A 115 -3.47 5.86 4.47
C THR A 115 -4.79 5.27 4.93
N HIS A 116 -4.96 3.95 4.79
CA HIS A 116 -6.11 3.21 5.32
C HIS A 116 -5.73 2.51 6.63
N VAL A 117 -6.33 2.93 7.74
CA VAL A 117 -5.96 2.53 9.12
C VAL A 117 -6.66 1.26 9.63
N GLY A 118 -6.79 0.25 8.77
CA GLY A 118 -7.37 -1.06 9.13
C GLY A 118 -8.84 -1.21 8.81
N ASP A 119 -9.32 -2.44 8.95
CA ASP A 119 -10.70 -2.89 8.72
C ASP A 119 -11.20 -2.54 7.32
N PHE A 120 -10.61 -3.23 6.34
CA PHE A 120 -10.75 -2.90 4.94
C PHE A 120 -12.11 -3.30 4.38
N ALA A 121 -12.27 -4.57 3.99
CA ALA A 121 -13.49 -5.08 3.39
C ALA A 121 -14.51 -5.57 4.43
N TYR A 122 -14.15 -5.53 5.71
CA TYR A 122 -14.69 -6.40 6.77
C TYR A 122 -14.70 -7.87 6.32
N ASP A 123 -13.56 -8.54 6.53
CA ASP A 123 -13.31 -9.95 6.19
C ASP A 123 -13.10 -10.24 4.69
N MET A 124 -11.94 -9.83 4.16
CA MET A 124 -11.55 -10.09 2.76
C MET A 124 -11.61 -11.56 2.33
N HIS A 125 -11.48 -12.48 3.29
CA HIS A 125 -11.49 -13.93 3.06
C HIS A 125 -12.89 -14.51 2.79
N THR A 126 -13.94 -13.75 3.06
CA THR A 126 -15.34 -14.16 2.89
C THR A 126 -15.66 -14.50 1.44
N ASP A 127 -16.56 -15.48 1.27
CA ASP A 127 -16.90 -16.12 -0.01
C ASP A 127 -15.66 -16.56 -0.80
N ASN A 128 -14.79 -17.33 -0.12
CA ASN A 128 -13.55 -17.88 -0.70
C ASN A 128 -12.63 -16.78 -1.26
N ALA A 129 -12.57 -15.64 -0.58
CA ALA A 129 -11.91 -14.39 -0.92
C ALA A 129 -12.57 -13.50 -2.01
N LEU A 130 -13.83 -13.76 -2.42
CA LEU A 130 -14.50 -12.93 -3.44
C LEU A 130 -14.76 -11.50 -2.93
N VAL A 131 -15.06 -11.36 -1.64
CA VAL A 131 -15.22 -10.05 -0.97
C VAL A 131 -13.94 -9.22 -1.08
N GLY A 132 -12.77 -9.84 -0.87
CA GLY A 132 -11.48 -9.18 -1.08
C GLY A 132 -11.23 -8.75 -2.54
N ASP A 133 -11.71 -9.50 -3.53
CA ASP A 133 -11.59 -9.08 -4.94
C ASP A 133 -12.48 -7.87 -5.25
N GLU A 134 -13.68 -7.85 -4.67
CA GLU A 134 -14.59 -6.71 -4.78
C GLU A 134 -14.00 -5.46 -4.15
N PHE A 135 -13.46 -5.58 -2.94
CA PHE A 135 -12.81 -4.45 -2.26
C PHE A 135 -11.65 -3.86 -3.07
N MET A 136 -10.79 -4.71 -3.65
CA MET A 136 -9.68 -4.23 -4.48
C MET A 136 -10.17 -3.50 -5.74
N ARG A 137 -11.29 -3.91 -6.34
CA ARG A 137 -11.94 -3.18 -7.44
C ARG A 137 -12.52 -1.85 -6.95
N GLN A 138 -13.10 -1.83 -5.76
CA GLN A 138 -13.72 -0.65 -5.17
C GLN A 138 -12.70 0.44 -4.86
N ILE A 139 -11.50 0.10 -4.37
CA ILE A 139 -10.46 1.09 -4.08
C ILE A 139 -9.60 1.47 -5.30
N GLN A 140 -9.69 0.75 -6.42
CA GLN A 140 -8.91 1.01 -7.63
C GLN A 140 -9.01 2.47 -8.13
N PRO A 141 -10.21 3.12 -8.16
CA PRO A 141 -10.34 4.52 -8.58
C PRO A 141 -9.56 5.52 -7.72
N ILE A 142 -9.04 5.10 -6.57
CA ILE A 142 -8.18 5.88 -5.69
C ILE A 142 -6.73 5.38 -5.78
N ALA A 143 -6.52 4.09 -5.47
CA ALA A 143 -5.19 3.49 -5.30
C ALA A 143 -4.39 3.41 -6.60
N ALA A 144 -5.04 3.49 -7.77
CA ALA A 144 -4.34 3.58 -9.05
C ALA A 144 -3.73 4.97 -9.32
N TYR A 145 -4.15 6.02 -8.59
CA TYR A 145 -3.79 7.41 -8.86
C TYR A 145 -2.97 8.09 -7.78
N VAL A 146 -3.09 7.63 -6.53
CA VAL A 146 -2.36 8.15 -5.38
C VAL A 146 -1.78 6.98 -4.59
N PRO A 147 -0.52 7.06 -4.13
CA PRO A 147 0.05 6.05 -3.24
C PRO A 147 -0.89 5.71 -2.09
N TYR A 148 -1.10 4.41 -1.87
CA TYR A 148 -2.07 3.89 -0.91
C TYR A 148 -1.35 2.97 0.07
N GLN A 149 -1.05 3.48 1.26
CA GLN A 149 -0.46 2.73 2.36
C GLN A 149 -1.56 2.28 3.31
N VAL A 150 -1.35 1.16 3.97
CA VAL A 150 -2.35 0.50 4.81
C VAL A 150 -1.71 -0.13 6.02
N MET A 151 -2.50 -0.32 7.06
CA MET A 151 -2.17 -1.15 8.23
C MET A 151 -3.32 -2.11 8.49
N ALA A 152 -3.02 -3.30 8.99
CA ALA A 152 -4.05 -4.29 9.28
C ALA A 152 -4.88 -3.90 10.51
N GLY A 153 -6.20 -4.08 10.42
CA GLY A 153 -7.09 -4.17 11.57
C GLY A 153 -7.38 -5.63 11.93
N ASN A 154 -8.30 -5.83 12.88
CA ASN A 154 -8.68 -7.17 13.33
C ASN A 154 -9.45 -7.97 12.27
N HIS A 155 -10.07 -7.31 11.29
CA HIS A 155 -10.76 -8.00 10.18
C HIS A 155 -9.82 -8.58 9.10
N GLU A 156 -8.54 -8.23 9.13
CA GLU A 156 -7.56 -8.74 8.17
C GLU A 156 -6.94 -10.08 8.57
N ARG A 157 -7.11 -10.51 9.83
CA ARG A 157 -6.38 -11.63 10.46
C ARG A 157 -6.56 -13.00 9.83
N ALA A 158 -7.65 -13.23 9.11
CA ALA A 158 -8.03 -14.55 8.64
C ALA A 158 -6.90 -15.24 7.85
N TYR A 159 -6.67 -16.51 8.17
CA TYR A 159 -5.63 -17.34 7.57
C TYR A 159 -4.24 -16.68 7.68
N ASN A 160 -3.87 -16.21 8.89
CA ASN A 160 -2.62 -15.53 9.17
C ASN A 160 -2.38 -14.32 8.25
N TYR A 161 -3.38 -13.44 8.17
CA TYR A 161 -3.38 -12.25 7.33
C TYR A 161 -3.09 -12.51 5.84
N SER A 162 -3.38 -13.71 5.33
CA SER A 162 -2.93 -14.07 3.98
C SER A 162 -3.53 -13.19 2.89
N ASN A 163 -4.82 -12.84 2.98
CA ASN A 163 -5.43 -11.92 2.02
C ASN A 163 -4.76 -10.53 2.06
N TYR A 164 -4.52 -10.00 3.26
CA TYR A 164 -3.80 -8.74 3.47
C TYR A 164 -2.39 -8.78 2.87
N ASN A 165 -1.58 -9.75 3.28
CA ASN A 165 -0.18 -9.87 2.89
C ASN A 165 0.01 -10.12 1.40
N HIS A 166 -0.94 -10.81 0.75
CA HIS A 166 -0.85 -11.07 -0.67
C HIS A 166 -1.37 -9.91 -1.52
N ARG A 167 -2.40 -9.17 -1.09
CA ARG A 167 -3.03 -8.12 -1.91
C ARG A 167 -2.34 -6.75 -1.82
N PHE A 168 -1.68 -6.45 -0.70
CA PHE A 168 -1.02 -5.17 -0.48
C PHE A 168 0.51 -5.27 -0.51
N THR A 169 1.17 -4.14 -0.75
CA THR A 169 2.63 -4.02 -0.75
C THR A 169 3.02 -2.69 -0.13
N MET A 170 3.42 -2.72 1.15
CA MET A 170 3.77 -1.52 1.89
C MET A 170 5.20 -1.09 1.62
N HIS A 171 5.43 0.22 1.71
CA HIS A 171 6.77 0.79 1.64
C HIS A 171 7.27 1.04 3.05
N SER A 172 8.43 0.48 3.39
CA SER A 172 9.15 0.83 4.59
C SER A 172 10.56 1.26 4.23
N GLN A 173 10.93 2.46 4.64
CA GLN A 173 12.25 3.02 4.38
C GLN A 173 13.34 2.19 5.06
N GLY A 174 14.38 1.84 4.30
CA GLY A 174 15.51 1.06 4.79
C GLY A 174 15.30 -0.45 4.85
N ASN A 175 14.08 -0.95 4.62
CA ASN A 175 13.79 -2.38 4.59
C ASN A 175 13.91 -2.92 3.17
N LYS A 176 14.67 -4.01 3.01
CA LYS A 176 14.80 -4.73 1.73
C LYS A 176 13.68 -5.74 1.52
N GLU A 177 13.17 -6.29 2.62
CA GLU A 177 12.09 -7.25 2.61
C GLU A 177 10.74 -6.53 2.78
N MET A 178 9.73 -7.03 2.10
CA MET A 178 8.37 -6.51 2.22
C MET A 178 7.80 -6.88 3.59
N ASN A 179 7.47 -5.87 4.38
CA ASN A 179 6.73 -6.03 5.62
C ASN A 179 5.49 -5.13 5.55
N ASN A 180 4.31 -5.75 5.55
CA ASN A 180 3.06 -5.02 5.55
C ASN A 180 2.58 -4.69 6.97
N HIS A 181 3.07 -5.35 8.01
CA HIS A 181 2.47 -5.22 9.35
C HIS A 181 2.94 -3.97 10.10
N PHE A 182 4.20 -3.58 9.93
CA PHE A 182 4.72 -2.36 10.51
C PHE A 182 5.78 -1.77 9.61
N TRP A 183 5.73 -0.46 9.44
CA TRP A 183 6.56 0.24 8.47
C TRP A 183 6.69 1.71 8.87
N SER A 184 7.75 2.35 8.40
CA SER A 184 7.95 3.78 8.55
C SER A 184 8.63 4.35 7.31
N TYR A 185 8.38 5.63 7.01
CA TYR A 185 9.11 6.36 5.97
C TYR A 185 8.96 7.87 6.14
N ASN A 186 9.89 8.60 5.52
CA ASN A 186 9.86 10.06 5.50
C ASN A 186 9.09 10.58 4.28
N ILE A 187 8.24 11.58 4.50
CA ILE A 187 7.53 12.32 3.46
C ILE A 187 7.54 13.82 3.81
N GLY A 188 8.31 14.60 3.05
CA GLY A 188 8.54 16.00 3.37
C GLY A 188 9.08 16.19 4.81
N PRO A 189 8.41 17.01 5.65
CA PRO A 189 8.81 17.26 7.03
C PRO A 189 8.25 16.24 8.03
N VAL A 190 7.68 15.13 7.55
CA VAL A 190 7.00 14.13 8.39
C VAL A 190 7.73 12.80 8.32
N HIS A 191 7.93 12.18 9.49
CA HIS A 191 8.24 10.77 9.64
C HIS A 191 6.94 10.03 10.00
N LEU A 192 6.44 9.22 9.07
CA LEU A 192 5.25 8.41 9.27
C LEU A 192 5.64 7.05 9.82
N VAL A 193 4.90 6.58 10.82
CA VAL A 193 5.09 5.28 11.47
C VAL A 193 3.73 4.58 11.50
N ALA A 194 3.68 3.33 11.05
CA ALA A 194 2.52 2.47 11.15
C ALA A 194 2.86 1.23 11.97
N ILE A 195 2.00 0.89 12.92
CA ILE A 195 2.12 -0.30 13.75
C ILE A 195 0.90 -1.21 13.56
N ASN A 196 1.09 -2.52 13.73
CA ASN A 196 -0.04 -3.44 13.80
C ASN A 196 -0.46 -3.60 15.27
N THR A 197 -1.61 -3.04 15.62
CA THR A 197 -2.18 -3.13 16.97
C THR A 197 -2.80 -4.51 17.25
N ASP A 198 -3.29 -5.21 16.22
CA ASP A 198 -3.92 -6.53 16.32
C ASP A 198 -2.98 -7.61 16.87
N PHE A 199 -1.65 -7.42 16.75
CA PHE A 199 -0.66 -8.32 17.36
C PHE A 199 -0.81 -8.45 18.89
N TRP A 200 -1.30 -7.41 19.57
CA TRP A 200 -1.44 -7.41 21.03
C TRP A 200 -2.66 -8.19 21.52
N GLU A 201 -3.69 -8.35 20.68
CA GLU A 201 -4.92 -9.08 21.01
C GLU A 201 -4.74 -10.61 20.89
N HIS A 202 -3.59 -11.07 20.39
CA HIS A 202 -3.38 -12.46 19.96
C HIS A 202 -2.05 -13.07 20.44
N ILE A 203 -1.61 -12.66 21.64
CA ILE A 203 -0.41 -13.21 22.30
C ILE A 203 -0.47 -14.71 22.58
N ASP A 204 -1.67 -15.32 22.53
CA ASP A 204 -1.89 -16.75 22.69
C ASP A 204 -1.18 -17.60 21.62
N PHE A 205 -0.92 -17.03 20.43
CA PHE A 205 -0.16 -17.68 19.34
C PHE A 205 1.34 -17.38 19.39
N GLY A 206 1.80 -16.77 20.48
CA GLY A 206 3.19 -16.39 20.74
C GLY A 206 3.42 -14.88 20.64
N THR A 207 4.43 -14.41 21.36
CA THR A 207 4.74 -12.98 21.51
C THR A 207 5.81 -12.47 20.53
N HIS A 208 6.25 -13.31 19.59
CA HIS A 208 7.35 -12.98 18.68
C HIS A 208 7.01 -11.79 17.76
N MET A 209 5.79 -11.71 17.21
CA MET A 209 5.37 -10.59 16.35
C MET A 209 5.39 -9.27 17.13
N VAL A 210 4.86 -9.30 18.35
CA VAL A 210 4.87 -8.19 19.30
C VAL A 210 6.29 -7.74 19.62
N HIS A 211 7.18 -8.68 19.96
CA HIS A 211 8.57 -8.39 20.30
C HIS A 211 9.33 -7.79 19.12
N ASN A 212 9.18 -8.38 17.92
CA ASN A 212 9.82 -7.90 16.70
C ASN A 212 9.35 -6.49 16.34
N GLN A 213 8.04 -6.23 16.41
CA GLN A 213 7.50 -4.89 16.17
C GLN A 213 8.01 -3.89 17.22
N PHE A 214 8.05 -4.27 18.50
CA PHE A 214 8.54 -3.39 19.56
C PHE A 214 10.01 -3.02 19.37
N GLN A 215 10.88 -4.01 19.10
CA GLN A 215 12.29 -3.77 18.84
C GLN A 215 12.49 -2.85 17.63
N TRP A 216 11.81 -3.15 16.53
CA TRP A 216 11.83 -2.32 15.34
C TRP A 216 11.39 -0.89 15.63
N LEU A 217 10.27 -0.71 16.34
CA LEU A 217 9.72 0.61 16.66
C LEU A 217 10.68 1.41 17.55
N GLU A 218 11.31 0.75 18.53
CA GLU A 218 12.28 1.41 19.39
C GLU A 218 13.50 1.92 18.60
N GLU A 219 14.04 1.10 17.70
CA GLU A 219 15.15 1.47 16.83
C GLU A 219 14.79 2.60 15.86
N ASP A 220 13.61 2.49 15.23
CA ASP A 220 13.08 3.48 14.31
C ASP A 220 12.89 4.85 14.98
N LEU A 221 12.26 4.87 16.16
CA LEU A 221 12.04 6.10 16.92
C LEU A 221 13.33 6.68 17.51
N LYS A 222 14.31 5.85 17.91
CA LYS A 222 15.64 6.33 18.33
C LYS A 222 16.32 7.09 17.19
N ARG A 223 16.32 6.50 15.98
CA ARG A 223 16.85 7.12 14.77
C ARG A 223 16.07 8.39 14.39
N ALA A 224 14.74 8.34 14.37
CA ALA A 224 13.91 9.49 14.02
C ALA A 224 14.11 10.67 14.99
N ASN A 225 14.43 10.39 16.26
CA ASN A 225 14.69 11.39 17.29
C ASN A 225 16.12 11.95 17.32
N GLU A 226 17.04 11.44 16.50
CA GLU A 226 18.37 12.06 16.35
C GLU A 226 18.22 13.55 15.95
N PRO A 227 18.97 14.49 16.57
CA PRO A 227 18.79 15.92 16.34
C PRO A 227 18.81 16.35 14.86
N GLU A 228 19.63 15.70 14.04
CA GLU A 228 19.77 15.89 12.60
C GLU A 228 18.55 15.40 11.81
N ASN A 229 17.89 14.35 12.26
CA ASN A 229 16.68 13.82 11.64
C ASN A 229 15.47 14.66 12.07
N ARG A 230 15.35 15.04 13.35
CA ARG A 230 14.28 15.96 13.80
C ARG A 230 14.35 17.34 13.16
N LYS A 231 15.53 17.82 12.77
CA LYS A 231 15.67 19.05 11.97
C LYS A 231 15.07 18.92 10.56
N LYS A 232 15.09 17.71 9.99
CA LYS A 232 14.57 17.40 8.65
C LYS A 232 13.09 17.01 8.69
N GLN A 233 12.73 16.14 9.62
CA GLN A 233 11.39 15.64 9.91
C GLN A 233 10.99 16.05 11.34
N PRO A 234 10.56 17.30 11.56
CA PRO A 234 10.14 17.75 12.88
C PRO A 234 8.88 17.04 13.39
N TRP A 235 8.05 16.52 12.50
CA TRP A 235 6.81 15.81 12.82
C TRP A 235 7.03 14.30 12.78
N ILE A 236 6.63 13.62 13.86
CA ILE A 236 6.49 12.16 13.88
C ILE A 236 4.99 11.89 14.05
N ILE A 237 4.39 11.15 13.13
CA ILE A 237 2.98 10.78 13.18
C ILE A 237 2.91 9.26 13.20
N THR A 238 2.27 8.71 14.23
CA THR A 238 2.01 7.28 14.36
C THR A 238 0.56 7.02 14.01
N MET A 239 0.34 5.94 13.28
CA MET A 239 -0.97 5.39 12.94
C MET A 239 -1.01 3.92 13.36
#